data_AF-A0A2P8FYI5-F1
#
_entry.id   AF-A0A2P8FYI5-F1
#
_cell.length_a   1.000
_cell.length_b   1.000
_cell.length_c   1.000
_cell.angle_alpha   90.00
_cell.angle_beta   90.00
_cell.angle_gamma   90.00
#
_symmetry.space_group_name_H-M   'P 1'
#
loop_
_entity.id
_entity.type
_entity.pdbx_description
1 polymer ?
#
loop_
_entity_poly.entity_id
_entity_poly.type
_entity_poly.pdbx_seq_one_letter_code
_entity_poly.pdbx_strand_id
1 'polypeptide(L)'
;MQNALLPITYYFIKMSESEKIKAQLVIVTGLVVLYFIFKSQYPYFLIAAAVIGVCSLAIPVFGDLVVKGWYKIAEVLGAINGKILLSLVFFVVLFPVAVIAKLTKKNPLHLKKEDTDSVFTERNHKYSAKDLEQVW
;
A
#
# COMPACT_ATOMS: atom_id res chain seq x y z
N MET A 1 9.04 21.39 4.29
CA MET A 1 8.49 20.62 5.42
C MET A 1 6.98 20.87 5.53
N GLN A 2 6.16 20.26 4.66
CA GLN A 2 4.70 20.53 4.63
C GLN A 2 3.87 19.26 4.34
N ASN A 3 4.27 18.12 4.91
CA ASN A 3 3.45 16.90 4.90
C ASN A 3 3.11 16.51 6.34
N ALA A 4 2.53 17.45 7.10
CA ALA A 4 1.79 17.05 8.29
C ALA A 4 0.63 16.18 7.82
N LEU A 5 0.50 14.98 8.37
CA LEU A 5 -0.66 14.11 8.19
C LEU A 5 -1.88 14.85 8.75
N LEU A 6 -2.51 15.68 7.92
CA LEU A 6 -3.69 16.43 8.34
C LEU A 6 -4.80 15.40 8.62
N PRO A 7 -5.47 15.50 9.78
CA PRO A 7 -6.50 14.54 10.15
C PRO A 7 -7.62 14.55 9.09
N ILE A 8 -8.28 13.41 8.83
CA ILE A 8 -9.40 13.31 7.88
C ILE A 8 -10.43 14.43 8.08
N THR A 9 -10.65 14.86 9.33
CA THR A 9 -11.53 15.98 9.66
C THR A 9 -11.19 17.26 8.86
N TYR A 10 -9.91 17.57 8.64
CA TYR A 10 -9.50 18.71 7.83
C TYR A 10 -9.84 18.53 6.35
N TYR A 11 -9.55 17.34 5.79
CA TYR A 11 -9.86 17.04 4.40
C TYR A 11 -11.37 17.08 4.15
N PHE A 12 -12.14 16.52 5.08
CA PHE A 12 -13.61 16.54 5.07
C PHE A 12 -14.19 17.95 5.13
N ILE A 13 -13.62 18.85 5.92
CA ILE A 13 -14.02 20.27 5.98
C ILE A 13 -13.68 21.00 4.67
N LYS A 14 -12.58 20.62 4.00
CA LYS A 14 -12.14 21.22 2.73
C LYS A 14 -12.94 20.70 1.52
N MET A 15 -13.56 19.52 1.61
CA MET A 15 -14.31 18.93 0.50
C MET A 15 -15.46 19.83 0.05
N SER A 16 -15.66 19.90 -1.27
CA SER A 16 -16.81 20.61 -1.84
C SER A 16 -18.10 19.83 -1.57
N GLU A 17 -19.22 20.54 -1.45
CA GLU A 17 -20.54 19.91 -1.29
C GLU A 17 -20.86 18.92 -2.42
N SER A 18 -20.41 19.20 -3.64
CA SER A 18 -20.57 18.30 -4.78
C SER A 18 -19.87 16.95 -4.60
N GLU A 19 -18.71 16.92 -3.95
CA GLU A 19 -17.95 15.70 -3.70
C GLU A 19 -18.61 14.86 -2.61
N LYS A 20 -19.16 15.51 -1.57
CA LYS A 20 -19.94 14.84 -0.52
C LYS A 20 -21.19 14.18 -1.11
N ILE A 21 -21.94 14.91 -1.95
CA ILE A 21 -23.13 14.38 -2.63
C ILE A 21 -22.76 13.21 -3.55
N LYS A 22 -21.67 13.33 -4.33
CA LYS A 22 -21.17 12.21 -5.15
C LYS A 22 -20.84 10.98 -4.31
N ALA A 23 -20.16 11.15 -3.18
CA ALA A 23 -19.83 10.06 -2.28
C ALA A 23 -21.10 9.38 -1.72
N GLN A 24 -22.09 10.16 -1.28
CA GLN A 24 -23.39 9.64 -0.84
C GLN A 24 -24.08 8.84 -1.95
N LEU A 25 -24.10 9.37 -3.18
CA LEU A 25 -24.69 8.70 -4.33
C LEU A 25 -23.97 7.38 -4.65
N VAL A 26 -22.63 7.36 -4.59
CA VAL A 26 -21.83 6.15 -4.81
C VAL A 26 -22.14 5.10 -3.74
N ILE A 27 -22.28 5.49 -2.47
CA ILE A 27 -22.66 4.58 -1.38
C ILE A 27 -24.04 3.98 -1.63
N VAL A 28 -25.04 4.81 -1.93
CA VAL A 28 -26.42 4.34 -2.19
C VAL A 28 -26.47 3.44 -3.42
N THR A 29 -25.82 3.85 -4.52
CA THR A 29 -25.76 3.07 -5.76
C THR A 29 -25.04 1.74 -5.54
N GLY A 30 -23.94 1.73 -4.79
CA GLY A 30 -23.21 0.52 -4.45
C GLY A 30 -24.08 -0.48 -3.67
N LEU A 31 -24.86 -0.02 -2.69
CA LEU A 31 -25.79 -0.87 -1.94
C LEU A 31 -26.90 -1.45 -2.84
N VAL A 32 -27.42 -0.66 -3.78
CA VAL A 32 -28.41 -1.14 -4.77
C VAL A 32 -27.79 -2.19 -5.70
N VAL A 33 -26.58 -1.95 -6.21
CA VAL A 33 -25.87 -2.92 -7.05
C VAL A 33 -25.61 -4.23 -6.30
N LEU A 34 -25.21 -4.15 -5.02
CA LEU A 34 -25.05 -5.33 -4.17
C LEU A 34 -26.36 -6.12 -4.06
N TYR A 35 -27.49 -5.45 -3.85
CA TYR A 35 -28.80 -6.12 -3.84
C TYR A 35 -29.07 -6.95 -5.12
N PHE A 36 -28.73 -6.41 -6.30
CA PHE A 36 -28.88 -7.13 -7.57
C PHE A 36 -27.89 -8.30 -7.72
N ILE A 37 -26.62 -8.14 -7.31
CA ILE A 37 -25.60 -9.19 -7.39
C ILE A 37 -25.98 -10.39 -6.51
N PHE A 38 -26.48 -10.14 -5.29
CA PHE A 38 -26.87 -11.18 -4.34
C PHE A 38 -28.28 -11.76 -4.61
N LYS A 39 -28.82 -11.55 -5.82
CA LYS A 39 -30.10 -12.11 -6.30
C LYS A 39 -31.26 -12.00 -5.31
N SER A 40 -31.37 -10.88 -4.61
CA SER A 40 -32.51 -10.61 -3.70
C SER A 40 -32.63 -11.56 -2.49
N GLN A 41 -31.60 -12.35 -2.15
CA GLN A 41 -31.63 -13.16 -0.93
C GLN A 41 -31.58 -12.30 0.35
N TYR A 42 -31.09 -11.06 0.24
CA TYR A 42 -30.93 -10.13 1.35
C TYR A 42 -31.61 -8.78 1.04
N PRO A 43 -32.91 -8.62 1.37
CA PRO A 43 -33.64 -7.36 1.14
C PRO A 43 -33.08 -6.20 1.98
N TYR A 44 -32.30 -6.51 3.02
CA TYR A 44 -31.66 -5.53 3.90
C TYR A 44 -30.78 -4.53 3.16
N PHE A 45 -30.14 -4.90 2.04
CA PHE A 45 -29.31 -3.96 1.25
C PHE A 45 -30.15 -2.85 0.61
N LEU A 46 -31.34 -3.20 0.10
CA LEU A 46 -32.23 -2.24 -0.53
C LEU A 46 -32.87 -1.32 0.51
N ILE A 47 -33.26 -1.87 1.67
CA ILE A 47 -33.75 -1.07 2.81
C ILE A 47 -32.65 -0.13 3.30
N ALA A 48 -31.41 -0.61 3.45
CA ALA A 48 -30.28 0.22 3.85
C ALA A 48 -29.99 1.32 2.84
N ALA A 49 -30.03 1.03 1.54
CA ALA A 49 -29.86 2.04 0.48
C ALA A 49 -30.94 3.13 0.56
N ALA A 50 -32.21 2.73 0.74
CA ALA A 50 -33.32 3.66 0.86
C ALA A 50 -33.21 4.53 2.11
N VAL A 51 -32.94 3.92 3.28
CA VAL A 51 -32.76 4.65 4.55
C VAL A 51 -31.58 5.61 4.45
N ILE A 52 -30.41 5.15 4.02
CA ILE A 52 -29.22 6.00 3.93
C ILE A 52 -29.44 7.13 2.91
N GLY A 53 -30.03 6.83 1.75
CA GLY A 53 -30.32 7.84 0.73
C GLY A 53 -31.30 8.91 1.22
N VAL A 54 -32.44 8.50 1.78
CA VAL A 54 -33.48 9.43 2.27
C VAL A 54 -32.97 10.23 3.48
N CYS A 55 -32.34 9.57 4.46
CA CYS A 55 -31.81 10.25 5.64
C CYS A 55 -30.67 11.22 5.29
N SER A 56 -29.82 10.90 4.31
CA SER A 56 -28.74 11.81 3.88
C SER A 56 -29.27 13.07 3.21
N LEU A 57 -30.38 12.96 2.46
CA LEU A 57 -31.03 14.10 1.82
C LEU A 57 -31.86 14.93 2.82
N ALA A 58 -32.57 14.26 3.74
CA ALA A 58 -33.42 14.93 4.72
C ALA A 58 -32.62 15.62 5.83
N ILE A 59 -31.48 15.02 6.23
CA ILE A 59 -30.66 15.50 7.34
C ILE A 59 -29.20 15.60 6.85
N PRO A 60 -28.73 16.79 6.45
CA PRO A 60 -27.37 16.95 5.89
C PRO A 60 -26.27 16.51 6.85
N VAL A 61 -26.48 16.72 8.16
CA VAL A 61 -25.55 16.27 9.21
C VAL A 61 -25.37 14.74 9.20
N PHE A 62 -26.43 13.99 8.95
CA PHE A 62 -26.36 12.53 8.86
C PHE A 62 -25.56 12.10 7.63
N GLY A 63 -25.85 12.71 6.47
CA GLY A 63 -25.11 12.45 5.24
C GLY A 63 -23.62 12.74 5.39
N ASP A 64 -23.26 13.82 6.09
CA ASP A 64 -21.88 14.17 6.40
C ASP A 64 -21.19 13.12 7.27
N LEU A 65 -21.87 12.60 8.30
CA LEU A 65 -21.33 11.54 9.15
C LEU A 65 -21.10 10.23 8.36
N VAL A 66 -22.02 9.87 7.47
CA VAL A 66 -21.90 8.69 6.60
C VAL A 66 -20.68 8.83 5.69
N VAL A 67 -20.52 9.97 5.01
CA VAL A 67 -19.37 10.23 4.14
C VAL A 67 -18.07 10.21 4.94
N LYS A 68 -18.04 10.84 6.12
CA LYS A 68 -16.86 10.82 7.00
C LYS A 68 -16.48 9.40 7.42
N GLY A 69 -17.46 8.56 7.75
CA GLY A 69 -17.25 7.15 8.05
C GLY A 69 -16.68 6.37 6.85
N TRP A 70 -17.25 6.60 5.66
CA TRP A 70 -16.78 6.00 4.41
C TRP A 70 -15.31 6.35 4.11
N TYR A 71 -14.91 7.62 4.25
CA TYR A 71 -13.52 8.03 4.02
C TYR A 71 -12.54 7.46 5.04
N LYS A 72 -12.95 7.25 6.30
CA LYS A 72 -12.10 6.54 7.28
C LYS A 72 -11.80 5.10 6.84
N ILE A 73 -12.80 4.40 6.30
CA ILE A 73 -12.61 3.05 5.76
C ILE A 73 -11.65 3.09 4.57
N ALA A 74 -11.84 4.06 3.67
CA ALA A 74 -10.97 4.25 2.51
C ALA A 74 -9.51 4.56 2.90
N GLU A 75 -9.26 5.32 3.97
CA GLU A 75 -7.92 5.60 4.48
C GLU A 75 -7.23 4.32 4.98
N VAL A 76 -7.94 3.52 5.79
CA VAL A 76 -7.39 2.26 6.31
C VAL A 76 -7.09 1.30 5.15
N LEU A 77 -8.02 1.17 4.19
CA LEU A 77 -7.79 0.38 2.98
C LEU A 77 -6.62 0.91 2.16
N GLY A 78 -6.49 2.23 2.01
CA GLY A 78 -5.38 2.86 1.31
C GLY A 78 -4.04 2.60 1.99
N ALA A 79 -3.98 2.66 3.31
CA ALA A 79 -2.78 2.38 4.10
C ALA A 79 -2.35 0.91 3.98
N ILE A 80 -3.30 -0.02 3.97
CA ILE A 80 -3.03 -1.44 3.74
C ILE A 80 -2.56 -1.65 2.29
N ASN A 81 -3.26 -1.07 1.32
CA ASN A 81 -2.93 -1.21 -0.10
C ASN A 81 -1.54 -0.66 -0.43
N GLY A 82 -1.12 0.44 0.18
CA GLY A 82 0.24 0.97 0.02
C GLY A 82 1.32 -0.03 0.44
N LYS A 83 1.11 -0.74 1.55
CA LYS A 83 2.04 -1.80 2.01
C LYS A 83 2.02 -3.01 1.08
N ILE A 84 0.83 -3.43 0.64
CA ILE A 84 0.66 -4.56 -0.28
C ILE A 84 1.38 -4.25 -1.61
N LEU A 85 1.12 -3.08 -2.19
CA LEU A 85 1.71 -2.67 -3.46
C LEU A 85 3.24 -2.59 -3.36
N LEU A 86 3.78 -1.99 -2.29
CA LEU A 86 5.22 -1.92 -2.08
C LEU A 86 5.84 -3.32 -1.92
N SER A 87 5.20 -4.20 -1.15
CA SER A 87 5.65 -5.58 -0.96
C SER A 87 5.60 -6.37 -2.26
N LEU A 88 4.55 -6.17 -3.07
CA LEU A 88 4.39 -6.82 -4.36
C LEU A 88 5.44 -6.35 -5.37
N VAL A 89 5.74 -5.04 -5.43
CA VAL A 89 6.81 -4.50 -6.27
C VAL A 89 8.18 -5.06 -5.82
N PHE A 90 8.45 -5.05 -4.51
CA PHE A 90 9.67 -5.66 -3.97
C PHE A 90 9.78 -7.12 -4.39
N PHE A 91 8.70 -7.90 -4.26
CA PHE A 91 8.69 -9.30 -4.64
C PHE A 91 8.89 -9.46 -6.15
N VAL A 92 8.14 -8.77 -7.00
CA VAL A 92 8.25 -8.92 -8.46
C VAL A 92 9.61 -8.48 -9.01
N VAL A 93 10.31 -7.53 -8.36
CA VAL A 93 11.60 -7.02 -8.83
C VAL A 93 12.79 -7.73 -8.14
N LEU A 94 12.85 -7.72 -6.82
CA LEU A 94 14.01 -8.23 -6.08
C LEU A 94 14.01 -9.75 -5.95
N PHE A 95 12.85 -10.40 -5.85
CA PHE A 95 12.80 -11.86 -5.76
C PHE A 95 13.42 -12.54 -6.99
N PRO A 96 13.06 -12.21 -8.25
CA PRO A 96 13.68 -12.87 -9.40
C PRO A 96 15.17 -12.56 -9.51
N VAL A 97 15.61 -11.34 -9.17
CA VAL A 97 17.04 -10.99 -9.13
C VAL A 97 17.78 -11.87 -8.11
N ALA A 98 17.22 -12.06 -6.91
CA ALA A 98 17.78 -12.92 -5.88
C ALA A 98 17.79 -14.41 -6.30
N VAL A 99 16.73 -14.88 -6.97
CA VAL A 99 16.67 -16.25 -7.51
C VAL A 99 17.73 -16.45 -8.59
N ILE A 100 17.87 -15.52 -9.54
CA ILE A 100 18.91 -15.58 -10.58
C ILE A 100 20.30 -15.56 -9.95
N ALA A 101 20.54 -14.69 -8.97
CA ALA A 101 21.81 -14.61 -8.25
C ALA A 101 22.10 -15.88 -7.42
N LYS A 102 21.07 -16.57 -6.92
CA LYS A 102 21.22 -17.86 -6.23
C LYS A 102 21.53 -19.00 -7.20
N LEU A 103 20.92 -18.98 -8.40
CA LEU A 103 21.15 -19.97 -9.46
C LEU A 103 22.53 -19.78 -10.12
N THR A 104 22.95 -18.53 -10.33
CA THR A 104 24.32 -18.23 -10.70
C THR A 104 25.20 -18.45 -9.47
N LYS A 105 25.81 -19.63 -9.36
CA LYS A 105 26.74 -20.10 -8.30
C LYS A 105 27.95 -19.17 -7.98
N LYS A 106 27.96 -17.92 -8.43
CA LYS A 106 28.91 -16.91 -7.98
C LYS A 106 28.74 -16.76 -6.47
N ASN A 107 29.82 -17.03 -5.74
CA ASN A 107 29.91 -16.89 -4.30
C ASN A 107 30.66 -15.58 -4.01
N PRO A 108 30.11 -14.39 -4.33
CA PRO A 108 30.85 -13.12 -4.27
C PRO A 108 31.33 -12.77 -2.86
N LEU A 109 30.72 -13.38 -1.85
CA LEU A 109 31.02 -13.18 -0.43
C LEU A 109 31.78 -14.36 0.20
N HIS A 110 32.20 -15.36 -0.59
CA HIS A 110 32.85 -16.60 -0.11
C HIS A 110 32.17 -17.20 1.13
N LEU A 111 30.83 -17.20 1.16
CA LEU A 111 30.02 -17.59 2.33
C LEU A 111 29.94 -19.12 2.49
N LYS A 112 30.16 -19.87 1.42
CA LYS A 112 30.34 -21.33 1.50
C LYS A 112 31.80 -21.66 1.79
N LYS A 113 31.99 -22.57 2.75
CA LYS A 113 33.28 -23.18 3.06
C LYS A 113 33.74 -23.97 1.83
N GLU A 114 34.86 -23.55 1.24
CA GLU A 114 35.54 -24.31 0.19
C GLU A 114 36.52 -25.28 0.86
N ASP A 115 36.79 -26.42 0.21
CA ASP A 115 37.79 -27.43 0.66
C ASP A 115 39.21 -26.92 0.40
N THR A 116 39.55 -25.78 1.00
CA THR A 116 40.87 -25.16 0.94
C THR A 116 41.47 -25.10 2.34
N ASP A 117 42.79 -25.29 2.45
CA ASP A 117 43.52 -25.25 3.73
C ASP A 117 43.37 -23.92 4.48
N SER A 118 43.01 -22.85 3.77
CA SER A 118 42.91 -21.51 4.30
C SER A 118 41.79 -20.72 3.63
N VAL A 119 41.15 -19.85 4.41
CA VAL A 119 40.15 -18.86 3.95
C VAL A 119 40.84 -17.59 3.42
N PHE A 120 42.16 -17.46 3.65
CA PHE A 120 42.94 -16.33 3.15
C PHE A 120 43.21 -16.50 1.65
N THR A 121 42.99 -15.43 0.89
CA THR A 121 43.35 -15.36 -0.53
C THR A 121 44.81 -14.92 -0.65
N GLU A 122 45.68 -15.68 -1.32
CA GLU A 122 47.05 -15.21 -1.58
C GLU A 122 47.04 -14.00 -2.51
N ARG A 123 47.39 -12.83 -1.95
CA ARG A 123 47.58 -11.60 -2.71
C ARG A 123 49.05 -11.50 -3.11
N ASN A 124 49.41 -12.07 -4.25
CA ASN A 124 50.72 -11.83 -4.88
C ASN A 124 50.76 -10.45 -5.55
N HIS A 125 50.47 -9.40 -4.78
CA HIS A 125 50.57 -8.01 -5.23
C HIS A 125 51.98 -7.49 -4.98
N LYS A 126 52.64 -6.98 -6.02
CA LYS A 126 53.89 -6.24 -5.87
C LYS A 126 53.55 -4.82 -5.45
N TYR A 127 53.75 -4.53 -4.16
CA TYR A 127 53.55 -3.20 -3.60
C TYR A 127 54.29 -2.13 -4.40
N SER A 128 53.56 -1.11 -4.82
CA SER A 128 54.11 0.07 -5.49
C SER A 128 54.05 1.28 -4.55
N ALA A 129 54.85 2.32 -4.82
CA ALA A 129 54.86 3.53 -3.99
C ALA A 129 53.47 4.20 -3.88
N LYS A 130 52.60 4.04 -4.89
CA LYS A 130 51.23 4.54 -4.88
C LYS A 130 50.33 3.86 -3.84
N ASP A 131 50.60 2.61 -3.48
CA ASP A 131 49.80 1.87 -2.50
C ASP A 131 50.07 2.34 -1.06
N LEU A 132 51.16 3.09 -0.85
CA LEU A 132 51.53 3.67 0.45
C LEU A 132 50.92 5.05 0.67
N GLU A 133 50.33 5.67 -0.36
CA GLU A 133 49.64 6.97 -0.24
C GLU A 133 48.24 6.82 0.40
N GLN A 134 47.60 5.66 0.25
CA GLN A 134 46.34 5.32 0.93
C GLN A 134 46.46 3.97 1.64
N VAL A 135 46.91 4.03 2.90
CA VAL A 135 47.15 2.88 3.78
C VAL A 135 45.89 2.32 4.46
N TRP A 136 44.71 2.87 4.18
CA TRP A 136 43.45 2.50 4.84
C TRP A 136 42.41 1.90 3.88
#